data_AF-A0A9E7G3W9-F1
#
_entry.id   AF-A0A9E7G3W9-F1
#
_cell.length_a   1.000
_cell.length_b   1.000
_cell.length_c   1.000
_cell.angle_alpha   90.00
_cell.angle_beta   90.00
_cell.angle_gamma   90.00
#
_symmetry.space_group_name_H-M   'P 1'
#
loop_
_entity.id
_entity.type
_entity.pdbx_description
1 polymer ?
#
loop_
_entity_poly.entity_id
_entity_poly.type
_entity_poly.pdbx_seq_one_letter_code
_entity_poly.pdbx_strand_id
1 'polypeptide(L)'
;MKVTALRFTETARARILKAGGECLTFDQLALRAPLGQNTVLLRGPKNAREAAKHFGKAPGVPDSHTKPYVRSKGRKFERARGRRNSRGFRV
;
A
#
# COMPACT_ATOMS: atom_id res chain seq x y z
N MET A 1 12.64 20.04 6.79
CA MET A 1 11.30 19.48 6.49
C MET A 1 10.50 19.37 7.79
N LYS A 2 9.25 19.86 7.85
CA LYS A 2 8.39 19.73 9.04
C LYS A 2 7.29 18.72 8.76
N VAL A 3 7.18 17.69 9.59
CA VAL A 3 6.20 16.61 9.40
C VAL A 3 5.41 16.42 10.67
N THR A 4 4.09 16.40 10.54
CA THR A 4 3.16 16.01 11.62
C THR A 4 2.62 14.61 11.34
N ALA A 5 2.67 13.72 12.32
CA ALA A 5 2.09 12.39 12.22
C ALA A 5 1.66 11.86 13.59
N LEU A 6 0.76 10.86 13.61
CA LEU A 6 0.37 10.18 14.85
C LEU A 6 1.53 9.38 15.45
N ARG A 7 2.36 8.77 14.58
CA ARG A 7 3.49 7.94 14.97
C ARG A 7 4.63 8.13 13.98
N PHE A 8 5.86 8.11 14.50
CA PHE A 8 7.08 8.00 13.72
C PHE A 8 7.82 6.74 14.15
N THR A 9 8.37 6.00 13.19
CA THR A 9 9.39 5.00 13.53
C THR A 9 10.66 5.72 13.99
N GLU A 10 11.44 5.07 14.86
CA GLU A 10 12.68 5.65 15.38
C GLU A 10 13.67 6.01 14.26
N THR A 11 13.78 5.12 13.27
CA THR A 11 14.63 5.34 12.10
C THR A 11 14.19 6.52 11.25
N ALA A 12 12.88 6.70 11.05
CA ALA A 12 12.36 7.86 10.32
C ALA A 12 12.59 9.16 11.08
N ARG A 13 12.33 9.17 12.39
CA ARG A 13 12.58 10.32 13.26
C ARG A 13 14.05 10.74 13.21
N ALA A 14 14.97 9.80 13.37
CA ALA A 14 16.41 10.06 13.32
C ALA A 14 16.85 10.66 11.98
N ARG A 15 16.31 10.16 10.86
CA ARG A 15 16.60 10.71 9.51
C ARG A 15 16.09 12.13 9.32
N ILE A 16 14.89 12.42 9.82
CA ILE A 16 14.28 13.76 9.72
C ILE A 16 15.11 14.77 10.52
N LEU A 17 15.44 14.43 11.78
CA LEU A 17 16.24 15.29 12.65
C LEU A 17 17.67 15.49 12.12
N LYS A 18 18.31 14.43 11.62
CA LYS A 18 19.64 14.52 10.99
C LYS A 18 19.67 15.47 9.79
N ALA A 19 18.56 15.58 9.07
CA ALA A 19 18.41 16.51 7.95
C ALA A 19 17.94 17.92 8.39
N GLY A 20 17.96 18.25 9.68
CA GLY A 20 17.49 19.54 10.22
C GLY A 20 15.97 19.72 10.13
N GLY A 21 15.21 18.64 10.07
CA GLY A 21 13.75 18.66 10.07
C GLY A 21 13.13 18.64 11.47
N GLU A 22 11.80 18.79 11.51
CA GLU A 22 11.00 18.75 12.74
C GLU A 22 9.96 17.62 12.64
N CYS A 23 9.83 16.83 13.71
CA CYS A 23 8.76 15.84 13.89
C CYS A 23 7.75 16.38 14.91
N LEU A 24 6.50 16.61 14.48
CA LEU A 24 5.45 17.19 15.29
C LEU A 24 4.34 16.17 15.60
N THR A 25 3.69 16.35 16.74
CA THR A 25 2.43 15.68 17.09
C THR A 25 1.23 16.54 16.67
N PHE A 26 0.03 15.96 16.70
CA PHE A 26 -1.18 16.67 16.26
C PHE A 26 -1.62 17.80 17.21
N ASP A 27 -1.39 17.65 18.51
CA ASP A 27 -1.58 18.72 19.51
C ASP A 27 -0.65 19.91 19.24
N GLN A 28 0.62 19.65 18.93
CA GLN A 28 1.59 20.69 18.54
C GLN A 28 1.20 21.38 17.23
N LEU A 29 0.67 20.62 16.26
CA LEU A 29 0.18 21.21 15.01
C LEU A 29 -1.04 22.10 15.25
N ALA A 30 -1.99 21.67 16.08
CA ALA A 30 -3.19 22.44 16.40
C ALA A 30 -2.84 23.78 17.08
N LEU A 31 -1.83 23.81 17.95
CA LEU A 31 -1.35 25.05 18.56
C LEU A 31 -0.65 25.98 17.54
N ARG A 32 0.11 25.43 16.59
CA ARG A 32 0.88 26.23 15.61
C ARG A 32 0.05 26.73 14.44
N ALA A 33 -0.89 25.91 13.96
CA ALA A 33 -1.70 26.17 12.79
C ALA A 33 -3.14 25.66 13.03
N PRO A 34 -3.92 26.33 13.89
CA PRO A 34 -5.28 25.89 14.27
C PRO A 34 -6.23 25.79 13.06
N LEU A 35 -6.01 26.62 12.04
CA LEU A 35 -6.77 26.61 10.79
C LEU A 35 -6.13 25.75 9.68
N GLY A 36 -4.98 25.11 9.93
CA GLY A 36 -4.26 24.31 8.93
C GLY A 36 -3.63 25.11 7.78
N GLN A 37 -3.43 26.42 7.95
CA GLN A 37 -2.80 27.28 6.94
C GLN A 37 -1.36 26.80 6.62
N ASN A 38 -0.97 26.87 5.36
CA ASN A 38 0.34 26.41 4.86
C ASN A 38 0.65 24.92 5.17
N THR A 39 -0.38 24.08 5.29
CA THR A 39 -0.21 22.62 5.45
C THR A 39 -0.68 21.86 4.21
N VAL A 40 -0.06 20.70 3.96
CA VAL A 40 -0.46 19.78 2.88
C VAL A 40 -0.87 18.45 3.50
N LEU A 41 -2.12 18.05 3.28
CA LEU A 41 -2.63 16.77 3.76
C LEU A 41 -2.17 15.64 2.83
N LEU A 42 -1.40 14.70 3.37
CA LEU A 42 -0.90 13.54 2.63
C LEU A 42 -1.52 12.25 3.15
N ARG A 43 -1.76 11.29 2.26
CA ARG A 43 -2.28 9.96 2.60
C ARG A 43 -1.41 8.87 1.98
N GLY A 44 -1.03 7.89 2.79
CA GLY A 44 -0.31 6.71 2.30
C GLY A 44 -1.19 5.83 1.38
N PRO A 45 -0.57 4.97 0.56
CA PRO A 45 -1.30 4.13 -0.40
C PRO A 45 -2.17 3.07 0.31
N LYS A 46 -3.49 3.24 0.28
CA LYS A 46 -4.47 2.33 0.93
C LYS A 46 -4.55 0.96 0.24
N ASN A 47 -4.51 0.95 -1.09
CA ASN A 47 -4.78 -0.23 -1.91
C ASN A 47 -3.51 -1.01 -2.29
N ALA A 48 -2.33 -0.57 -1.82
CA ALA A 48 -1.07 -1.31 -2.05
C ALA A 48 -0.91 -2.54 -1.13
N ARG A 49 -1.86 -2.78 -0.22
CA ARG A 49 -1.87 -3.95 0.67
C ARG A 49 -2.02 -5.24 -0.12
N GLU A 50 -1.36 -6.32 0.32
CA GLU A 50 -1.44 -7.62 -0.35
C GLU A 50 -2.87 -8.16 -0.42
N ALA A 51 -3.67 -7.96 0.62
CA ALA A 51 -5.08 -8.35 0.64
C ALA A 51 -5.88 -7.71 -0.51
N ALA A 52 -5.58 -6.45 -0.87
CA ALA A 52 -6.29 -5.75 -1.94
C ALA A 52 -6.06 -6.38 -3.32
N LYS A 53 -4.94 -7.10 -3.52
CA LYS A 53 -4.66 -7.81 -4.77
C LYS A 53 -5.58 -9.00 -5.01
N HIS A 54 -6.23 -9.50 -3.95
CA HIS A 54 -7.17 -10.61 -4.01
C HIS A 54 -8.63 -10.15 -4.17
N PHE A 55 -8.87 -8.83 -4.20
CA PHE A 55 -10.21 -8.26 -4.39
C PHE A 55 -10.47 -7.92 -5.86
N GLY A 56 -11.75 -7.74 -6.22
CA GLY A 56 -12.18 -7.40 -7.58
C GLY A 56 -12.84 -8.58 -8.29
N LYS A 57 -12.80 -8.57 -9.63
CA LYS A 57 -13.34 -9.66 -10.46
C LYS A 57 -12.70 -10.99 -10.07
N ALA A 58 -13.47 -12.07 -10.07
CA ALA A 58 -12.94 -13.37 -9.68
C ALA A 58 -11.72 -13.79 -10.54
N PRO A 59 -10.71 -14.47 -9.97
CA PRO A 59 -9.62 -15.04 -10.75
C PRO A 59 -10.17 -16.09 -11.72
N GLY A 60 -9.96 -15.91 -13.02
CA GLY A 60 -10.53 -16.80 -14.06
C GLY A 60 -11.73 -16.22 -14.82
N VAL A 61 -12.08 -14.95 -14.57
CA VAL A 61 -12.90 -14.14 -15.49
C VAL A 61 -11.98 -13.40 -16.46
N PRO A 62 -12.35 -13.24 -17.75
CA PRO A 62 -11.57 -12.44 -18.70
C PRO A 62 -11.23 -11.04 -18.17
N ASP A 63 -10.02 -10.57 -18.47
CA ASP A 63 -9.46 -9.29 -18.02
C ASP A 63 -9.38 -9.13 -16.49
N SER A 64 -9.42 -10.24 -15.73
CA SER A 64 -9.17 -10.24 -14.30
C SER A 64 -7.68 -10.38 -14.00
N HIS A 65 -7.14 -9.39 -13.26
CA HIS A 65 -5.79 -9.44 -12.70
C HIS A 65 -5.77 -9.80 -11.20
N THR A 66 -6.91 -10.24 -10.67
CA THR A 66 -7.04 -10.60 -9.26
C THR A 66 -6.17 -11.82 -8.94
N LYS A 67 -5.35 -11.68 -7.91
CA LYS A 67 -4.46 -12.75 -7.45
C LYS A 67 -5.29 -13.91 -6.86
N PRO A 68 -5.12 -15.16 -7.29
CA PRO A 68 -5.79 -16.30 -6.66
C PRO A 68 -5.19 -16.61 -5.29
N TYR A 69 -6.00 -17.16 -4.39
CA TYR A 69 -5.53 -17.70 -3.11
C TYR A 69 -4.97 -19.10 -3.33
N VAL A 70 -3.65 -19.23 -3.25
CA VAL A 70 -2.94 -20.49 -3.49
C VAL A 70 -1.99 -20.76 -2.32
N ARG A 71 -1.89 -22.01 -1.87
CA ARG A 71 -1.04 -22.41 -0.74
C ARG A 71 0.45 -22.18 -0.99
N SER A 72 0.91 -22.37 -2.22
CA SER A 72 2.31 -22.23 -2.62
C SER A 72 2.40 -21.76 -4.07
N LYS A 73 3.57 -21.24 -4.46
CA LYS A 73 3.83 -20.75 -5.82
C LYS A 73 4.75 -21.72 -6.55
N GLY A 74 4.40 -22.09 -7.79
CA GLY A 74 5.25 -22.95 -8.62
C GLY A 74 4.52 -23.54 -9.82
N ARG A 75 5.22 -24.32 -10.66
CA ARG A 75 4.65 -24.94 -11.87
C ARG A 75 3.44 -25.84 -11.58
N LYS A 76 3.45 -26.49 -10.41
CA LYS A 76 2.42 -27.45 -9.96
C LYS A 76 1.20 -26.80 -9.30
N PHE A 77 1.21 -25.48 -9.07
CA PHE A 77 0.15 -24.79 -8.31
C PHE A 77 -0.62 -23.83 -9.23
N GLU A 78 -1.85 -24.21 -9.60
CA GLU A 78 -2.81 -23.39 -10.36
C GLU A 78 -2.26 -22.69 -11.63
N ARG A 79 -1.42 -23.38 -12.40
CA ARG A 79 -0.83 -22.89 -13.67
C ARG A 79 -1.20 -23.70 -14.92
N ALA A 80 -2.08 -24.69 -14.80
CA ALA A 80 -2.40 -25.64 -15.87
C ALA A 80 -3.59 -25.17 -16.73
N ARG A 81 -4.70 -25.92 -16.71
CA ARG A 81 -5.92 -25.60 -17.47
C ARG A 81 -6.49 -24.24 -17.08
N GLY A 82 -6.94 -23.44 -18.04
CA GLY A 82 -7.52 -22.12 -17.82
C GLY A 82 -6.50 -20.97 -17.70
N ARG A 83 -5.18 -21.27 -17.65
CA ARG A 83 -4.11 -20.26 -17.55
C ARG A 83 -3.23 -20.15 -18.79
N ARG A 84 -3.39 -21.06 -19.76
CA ARG A 84 -2.57 -21.09 -20.99
C ARG A 84 -3.32 -21.78 -22.15
N ASN A 85 -3.05 -21.34 -23.37
CA ASN A 85 -3.74 -21.83 -24.57
C ASN A 85 -3.57 -23.34 -24.80
N SER A 86 -2.40 -23.90 -24.46
CA SER A 86 -2.10 -25.33 -24.69
C SER A 86 -2.84 -26.30 -23.76
N ARG A 87 -3.63 -25.82 -22.80
CA ARG A 87 -4.37 -26.65 -21.84
C ARG A 87 -5.83 -26.19 -21.75
N GLY A 88 -6.63 -26.56 -22.76
CA GLY A 88 -8.07 -26.31 -22.81
C GLY A 88 -8.43 -24.89 -23.26
N PHE A 89 -8.17 -23.89 -22.42
CA PHE A 89 -8.43 -22.47 -22.71
C PHE A 89 -7.53 -21.57 -21.87
N ARG A 90 -7.45 -20.29 -22.26
CA ARG A 90 -6.80 -19.25 -21.47
C ARG A 90 -7.82 -18.17 -21.15
N VAL A 91 -7.93 -17.86 -19.86
CA VAL A 91 -8.60 -16.66 -19.36
C VAL A 91 -7.57 -15.56 -19.20
#